data_AF-A0A2A5GE63-F1
#
_entry.id   AF-A0A2A5GE63-F1
#
_cell.length_a   1.000
_cell.length_b   1.000
_cell.length_c   1.000
_cell.angle_alpha   90.00
_cell.angle_beta   90.00
_cell.angle_gamma   90.00
#
_symmetry.space_group_name_H-M   'P 1'
#
loop_
_entity.id
_entity.type
_entity.pdbx_description
1 polymer ?
#
loop_
_entity_poly.entity_id
_entity_poly.type
_entity_poly.pdbx_seq_one_letter_code
_entity_poly.pdbx_strand_id
1 'polypeptide(L)' 'MEEFKTPKKWKMAIIVWIAIVPLIFSIMPICKPRLIAIGLNPILTELLLITVLVLLMVFVAQPILMKLFRKWLNK' A
#
# COMPACT_ATOMS: atom_id res chain seq x y z
N MET A 1 22.48 -22.92 -15.44
CA MET A 1 21.02 -22.84 -15.32
C MET A 1 20.73 -21.67 -14.42
N GLU A 2 20.08 -20.64 -14.97
CA GLU A 2 19.86 -19.35 -14.33
C GLU A 2 19.18 -19.54 -12.97
N GLU A 3 19.89 -19.18 -11.90
CA GLU A 3 19.32 -19.12 -10.57
C GLU A 3 18.19 -18.09 -10.60
N PHE A 4 16.95 -18.55 -10.65
CA PHE A 4 15.79 -17.75 -10.30
C PHE A 4 15.94 -17.39 -8.82
N LYS A 5 16.69 -16.32 -8.56
CA LYS A 5 16.96 -15.69 -7.27
C LYS A 5 15.61 -15.22 -6.73
N THR A 6 14.88 -16.13 -6.12
CA THR A 6 13.61 -15.84 -5.47
C THR A 6 13.86 -14.68 -4.52
N PRO A 7 13.16 -13.54 -4.69
CA PRO A 7 13.36 -12.40 -3.81
C PRO A 7 13.28 -12.85 -2.36
N LYS A 8 14.37 -12.64 -1.61
CA LYS A 8 14.40 -12.97 -0.18
C LYS A 8 13.16 -12.35 0.47
N LYS A 9 12.32 -13.17 1.12
CA LYS A 9 11.03 -12.76 1.71
C LYS A 9 11.15 -11.49 2.57
N TRP A 10 12.30 -11.30 3.21
CA TRP A 10 12.63 -10.13 4.01
C TRP A 10 12.69 -8.81 3.21
N LYS A 11 13.18 -8.85 1.97
CA LYS A 11 13.19 -7.68 1.06
C LYS A 11 11.76 -7.27 0.70
N MET A 12 10.85 -8.23 0.47
CA MET A 12 9.44 -7.93 0.24
C MET A 12 8.78 -7.31 1.47
N ALA A 13 9.07 -7.79 2.68
CA ALA A 13 8.51 -7.23 3.90
C ALA A 13 8.88 -5.75 4.09
N ILE A 14 10.14 -5.38 3.84
CA ILE A 14 10.59 -3.97 3.89
C ILE A 14 9.88 -3.13 2.84
N ILE A 15 9.76 -3.67 1.62
CA ILE A 15 9.08 -3.02 0.51
C ILE A 15 7.63 -2.71 0.88
N VAL A 16 6.91 -3.72 1.37
CA VAL A 16 5.51 -3.61 1.81
C VAL A 16 5.39 -2.59 2.95
N TRP A 17 6.32 -2.60 3.91
CA TRP A 17 6.32 -1.67 5.03
C TRP A 17 6.55 -0.22 4.59
N ILE A 18 7.53 0.03 3.72
CA ILE A 18 7.80 1.35 3.14
C ILE A 18 6.64 1.82 2.26
N ALA A 19 5.83 0.93 1.69
CA ALA A 19 4.62 1.32 0.99
C ALA A 19 3.46 1.65 1.92
N ILE A 20 3.20 0.81 2.92
CA ILE A 20 1.99 0.93 3.74
C ILE A 20 2.02 2.22 4.56
N VAL A 21 3.18 2.60 5.10
CA VAL A 21 3.36 3.76 5.97
C VAL A 21 2.99 5.08 5.27
N PRO A 22 3.60 5.46 4.12
CA PRO A 22 3.23 6.69 3.41
C PRO A 22 1.83 6.62 2.82
N LEU A 23 1.33 5.44 2.46
CA LEU A 23 -0.03 5.28 1.96
C LEU A 23 -1.05 5.62 3.05
N ILE A 24 -0.87 5.08 4.27
CA ILE A 24 -1.69 5.40 5.43
C ILE A 24 -1.59 6.91 5.73
N PHE A 25 -0.37 7.45 5.77
CA PHE A 25 -0.14 8.85 6.09
C PHE A 25 -0.72 9.82 5.05
N SER A 26 -0.83 9.40 3.79
CA SER A 26 -1.43 10.21 2.71
C SER A 26 -2.96 10.06 2.67
N ILE A 27 -3.49 8.84 2.80
CA ILE A 27 -4.93 8.56 2.66
C ILE A 27 -5.73 8.95 3.91
N MET A 28 -5.22 8.68 5.12
CA MET A 28 -5.94 9.00 6.35
C MET A 28 -6.37 10.47 6.46
N PRO A 29 -5.47 11.46 6.29
CA PRO A 29 -5.84 12.86 6.41
C PRO A 29 -6.68 13.38 5.24
N ILE A 30 -6.66 12.73 4.07
CA ILE A 30 -7.45 13.14 2.90
C ILE A 30 -8.88 12.58 2.98
N CYS A 31 -9.02 11.29 3.31
CA CYS A 31 -10.32 10.61 3.29
C CYS A 31 -11.14 10.83 4.57
N LYS A 32 -10.51 10.87 5.77
CA LYS A 32 -11.26 11.08 7.03
C LYS A 32 -12.10 12.36 7.04
N PRO A 33 -11.57 13.55 6.74
CA PRO A 33 -12.37 14.77 6.79
C PRO A 33 -13.44 14.81 5.69
N ARG A 34 -13.18 14.23 4.51
CA ARG A 34 -14.14 14.15 3.41
C ARG A 34 -15.36 13.30 3.77
N LEU A 35 -15.18 12.16 4.44
CA LEU A 35 -16.30 11.29 4.80
C LEU A 35 -17.06 11.79 6.04
N ILE A 36 -16.37 12.39 7.01
CA ILE A 36 -17.01 13.06 8.16
C ILE A 36 -17.88 14.23 7.68
N ALA A 37 -17.43 14.99 6.67
CA ALA A 37 -18.20 16.10 6.09
C ALA A 37 -19.50 15.65 5.37
N ILE A 38 -19.62 14.38 4.98
CA ILE A 38 -20.80 13.82 4.31
C ILE A 38 -21.84 13.32 5.33
N GLY A 39 -21.54 13.36 6.63
CA GLY A 39 -22.46 12.87 7.68
C GLY A 39 -22.62 11.36 7.69
N LEU A 40 -21.68 10.65 7.07
CA LEU A 40 -21.70 9.19 6.97
C LEU A 40 -21.36 8.57 8.33
N ASN A 41 -22.03 7.48 8.68
CA ASN A 41 -21.84 6.79 9.95
C ASN A 41 -20.33 6.42 10.13
N PRO A 42 -19.69 6.74 11.26
CA PRO A 42 -18.24 6.57 11.45
C PRO A 42 -17.75 5.14 11.17
N ILE A 43 -18.57 4.14 11.49
CA ILE A 43 -18.23 2.72 11.30
C ILE A 43 -18.15 2.37 9.80
N LEU A 44 -19.15 2.79 9.01
CA LEU A 44 -19.16 2.57 7.56
C LEU A 44 -18.04 3.35 6.86
N THR A 45 -17.77 4.55 7.36
CA THR A 45 -16.67 5.39 6.90
C THR A 45 -15.33 4.69 7.07
N GLU A 46 -15.03 4.19 8.26
CA GLU A 46 -13.78 3.48 8.53
C GLU A 46 -13.67 2.19 7.72
N LEU A 47 -14.76 1.42 7.62
CA LEU A 47 -14.75 0.17 6.84
C LEU A 47 -14.41 0.44 5.37
N LEU A 48 -15.07 1.44 4.77
CA LEU A 48 -14.84 1.83 3.37
C LEU A 48 -13.42 2.37 3.18
N LEU A 49 -12.93 3.18 4.11
CA LEU A 49 -11.59 3.78 4.05
C LEU A 49 -10.50 2.70 4.15
N ILE A 50 -10.70 1.69 5.02
CA ILE A 50 -9.82 0.52 5.13
C ILE A 50 -9.86 -0.30 3.84
N THR A 51 -11.05 -0.61 3.31
CA THR A 51 -11.18 -1.35 2.05
C THR A 51 -10.47 -0.65 0.90
N VAL A 52 -10.70 0.66 0.74
CA VAL A 52 -10.04 1.47 -0.29
C VAL A 52 -8.53 1.50 -0.07
N LEU A 53 -8.07 1.70 1.17
CA LEU A 53 -6.65 1.71 1.52
C LEU A 53 -5.96 0.39 1.14
N VAL A 54 -6.57 -0.75 1.49
CA VAL A 54 -6.04 -2.08 1.17
C VAL A 54 -6.00 -2.31 -0.34
N LEU A 55 -7.09 -1.98 -1.05
CA LEU A 55 -7.13 -2.08 -2.51
C LEU A 55 -6.07 -1.20 -3.16
N LEU A 56 -5.90 0.05 -2.71
CA LEU A 56 -4.89 0.96 -3.24
C LEU A 56 -3.48 0.41 -2.99
N MET A 57 -3.25 -0.20 -1.82
CA MET A 57 -1.97 -0.83 -1.51
C MET A 57 -1.65 -1.98 -2.47
N VAL A 58 -2.62 -2.87 -2.70
CA VAL A 58 -2.44 -4.06 -3.56
C VAL A 58 -2.34 -3.68 -5.03
N PHE A 59 -3.11 -2.70 -5.50
CA PHE A 59 -3.15 -2.34 -6.92
C PHE A 59 -2.19 -1.22 -7.32
N VAL A 60 -1.77 -0.35 -6.40
CA VAL A 60 -0.91 0.80 -6.72
C VAL A 60 0.46 0.62 -6.09
N ALA A 61 0.52 0.34 -4.79
CA ALA A 61 1.80 0.28 -4.10
C ALA A 61 2.61 -0.96 -4.51
N GLN A 62 2.00 -2.14 -4.58
CA GLN A 62 2.66 -3.36 -5.04
C GLN A 62 3.32 -3.22 -6.43
N PRO A 63 2.64 -2.77 -7.51
CA PRO A 63 3.28 -2.65 -8.82
C PRO A 63 4.31 -1.51 -8.88
N ILE A 64 4.10 -0.39 -8.18
CA ILE A 64 5.09 0.69 -8.11
C ILE A 64 6.38 0.18 -7.48
N LEU A 65 6.26 -0.52 -6.35
CA LEU A 65 7.41 -1.11 -5.68
C LEU A 65 8.07 -2.19 -6.51
N MET A 66 7.30 -3.05 -7.17
CA MET A 66 7.83 -4.09 -8.05
C MET A 66 8.58 -3.48 -9.24
N LYS A 67 8.14 -2.33 -9.76
CA LYS A 67 8.88 -1.53 -10.75
C LYS A 67 10.13 -0.87 -10.16
N LEU A 68 10.03 -0.23 -9.01
CA LEU A 68 11.12 0.52 -8.37
C LEU A 68 12.26 -0.40 -7.93
N PHE A 69 11.90 -1.51 -7.30
CA PHE A 69 12.83 -2.52 -6.83
C PHE A 69 13.24 -3.51 -7.92
N ARG A 70 12.65 -3.48 -9.13
CA ARG A 70 13.08 -4.34 -10.25
C ARG A 70 14.59 -4.22 -10.50
N LYS A 71 15.15 -3.01 -10.41
CA LYS A 71 16.60 -2.76 -10.52
C LYS A 71 17.41 -3.26 -9.32
N TRP A 72 16.83 -3.27 -8.12
CA TRP A 72 17.49 -3.71 -6.88
C TRP A 72 17.36 -5.22 -6.60
N LEU A 73 16.41 -5.87 -7.28
CA LEU A 73 16.21 -7.31 -7.26
C LEU A 73 17.03 -8.00 -8.35
N ASN A 74 17.26 -7.31 -9.46
CA ASN A 74 18.05 -7.78 -10.60
C ASN A 74 19.55 -7.43 -10.51
N LYS A 75 20.01 -6.97 -9.34
CA LYS A 75 21.41 -6.70 -9.00
C LYS A 75 21.78 -7.54 -7.78
#